data_AF-A0A512RDY5-F1
#
_entry.id   AF-A0A512RDY5-F1
#
_cell.length_a   1.000
_cell.length_b   1.000
_cell.length_c   1.000
_cell.angle_alpha   90.00
_cell.angle_beta   90.00
_cell.angle_gamma   90.00
#
_symmetry.space_group_name_H-M   'P 1'
#
loop_
_entity.id
_entity.type
_entity.pdbx_description
1 polymer ?
#
loop_
_entity_poly.entity_id
_entity_poly.type
_entity_poly.pdbx_seq_one_letter_code
_entity_poly.pdbx_strand_id
1 'polypeptide(L)'
;MRYLLCLFLLSPFGFLKAQSGWQKSPLYDTSGVKQHLRLPDNKMLVLVFLSPECPLCKRYAPRLAEVSRAFRREAVFVGIIPGQTYSLKAIKAYQRDYNIPFMLLKDESLAFSHSLAAQVTPEVFVLSPDGGILYRGLIDNGIAALGKRRTVTTEHYLADALMKKNTIRTTQAIGCMINDL
;
A
#
# COMPACT_ATOMS: atom_id res chain seq x y z
N MET A 1 -24.12 -4.09 -49.76
CA MET A 1 -23.23 -3.35 -48.82
C MET A 1 -24.05 -2.91 -47.61
N ARG A 2 -24.27 -3.80 -46.64
CA ARG A 2 -24.96 -3.50 -45.37
C ARG A 2 -23.89 -3.53 -44.28
N TYR A 3 -23.53 -2.36 -43.78
CA TYR A 3 -22.57 -2.20 -42.68
C TYR A 3 -23.14 -2.88 -41.43
N LEU A 4 -22.46 -3.93 -40.98
CA LEU A 4 -22.73 -4.57 -39.69
C LEU A 4 -22.12 -3.67 -38.61
N LEU A 5 -22.97 -2.89 -37.94
CA LEU A 5 -22.59 -2.06 -36.80
C LEU A 5 -22.28 -3.00 -35.62
N CYS A 6 -21.01 -3.34 -35.43
CA CYS A 6 -20.54 -4.06 -34.24
C CYS A 6 -20.66 -3.11 -33.05
N LEU A 7 -21.77 -3.22 -32.32
CA LEU A 7 -21.94 -2.62 -31.00
C LEU A 7 -20.90 -3.24 -30.05
N PHE A 8 -19.76 -2.58 -29.90
CA PHE A 8 -18.89 -2.79 -28.76
C PHE A 8 -19.67 -2.37 -27.52
N LEU A 9 -20.23 -3.37 -26.82
CA LEU A 9 -20.68 -3.23 -25.46
C LEU A 9 -19.46 -2.85 -24.62
N LEU A 10 -19.27 -1.54 -24.42
CA LEU A 10 -18.37 -1.00 -23.41
C LEU A 10 -18.88 -1.47 -22.06
N SER A 11 -18.32 -2.57 -21.57
CA SER A 11 -18.54 -3.05 -20.20
C SER A 11 -18.09 -1.95 -19.25
N PRO A 12 -18.99 -1.32 -18.46
CA PRO A 12 -18.58 -0.47 -17.37
C PRO A 12 -18.10 -1.41 -16.26
N PHE A 13 -17.02 -1.09 -15.57
CA PHE A 13 -16.36 -1.94 -14.55
C PHE A 13 -15.37 -2.97 -15.08
N GLY A 14 -14.35 -2.51 -15.80
CA GLY A 14 -13.04 -3.13 -15.72
C GLY A 14 -12.44 -2.88 -14.33
N PHE A 15 -12.82 -3.68 -13.32
CA PHE A 15 -11.98 -3.82 -12.14
C PHE A 15 -10.62 -4.32 -12.63
N LEU A 16 -9.58 -3.49 -12.50
CA LEU A 16 -8.21 -3.98 -12.59
C LEU A 16 -8.07 -4.94 -11.39
N LYS A 17 -8.37 -6.23 -11.60
CA LYS A 17 -8.09 -7.28 -10.63
C LYS A 17 -6.59 -7.17 -10.37
N ALA A 18 -6.21 -6.93 -9.11
CA ALA A 18 -4.82 -7.09 -8.72
C ALA A 18 -4.37 -8.45 -9.24
N GLN A 19 -3.27 -8.48 -9.98
CA GLN A 19 -2.78 -9.67 -10.65
C GLN A 19 -2.79 -10.84 -9.66
N SER A 20 -3.64 -11.83 -9.93
CA SER A 20 -3.94 -12.91 -9.00
C SER A 20 -2.69 -13.76 -8.77
N GLY A 21 -1.96 -13.50 -7.69
CA GLY A 21 -0.65 -14.13 -7.45
C GLY A 21 0.06 -13.68 -6.19
N TRP A 22 -0.16 -12.43 -5.76
CA TRP A 22 0.51 -11.85 -4.58
C TRP A 22 0.24 -12.62 -3.28
N GLN A 23 -0.89 -13.32 -3.17
CA GLN A 23 -1.25 -14.13 -1.98
C GLN A 23 -0.29 -15.30 -1.73
N LYS A 24 0.48 -15.72 -2.74
CA LYS A 24 1.43 -16.85 -2.66
C LYS A 24 2.85 -16.40 -2.28
N SER A 25 3.13 -15.09 -2.33
CA SER A 25 4.47 -14.57 -2.07
C SER A 25 4.85 -14.77 -0.60
N PRO A 26 6.07 -15.27 -0.30
CA PRO A 26 6.49 -15.49 1.07
C PRO A 26 6.70 -14.15 1.78
N LEU A 27 5.98 -13.96 2.87
CA LEU A 27 6.16 -12.84 3.79
C LEU A 27 6.54 -13.39 5.16
N TYR A 28 7.30 -12.62 5.94
CA TYR A 28 7.71 -13.02 7.29
C TYR A 28 7.34 -11.94 8.30
N ASP A 29 6.75 -12.31 9.44
CA ASP A 29 6.55 -11.35 10.52
C ASP A 29 7.86 -11.01 11.25
N THR A 30 7.80 -10.09 12.20
CA THR A 30 8.97 -9.66 12.99
C THR A 30 9.55 -10.75 13.91
N SER A 31 8.90 -11.91 14.03
CA SER A 31 9.40 -13.09 14.74
C SER A 31 10.02 -14.12 13.79
N GLY A 32 9.98 -13.88 12.48
CA GLY A 32 10.51 -14.76 11.43
C GLY A 32 9.55 -15.86 11.01
N VAL A 33 8.30 -15.81 11.47
CA VAL A 33 7.29 -16.79 11.06
C VAL A 33 6.73 -16.40 9.70
N LYS A 34 6.68 -17.38 8.79
CA LYS A 34 6.09 -17.19 7.46
C LYS A 34 4.60 -16.90 7.57
N GLN A 35 4.18 -15.80 6.96
CA GLN A 35 2.79 -15.36 6.88
C GLN A 35 2.28 -15.47 5.44
N HIS A 36 1.01 -15.82 5.30
CA HIS A 36 0.29 -15.76 4.03
C HIS A 36 -0.77 -14.67 4.14
N LEU A 37 -0.61 -13.60 3.37
CA LEU A 37 -1.55 -12.50 3.41
C LEU A 37 -2.83 -12.88 2.65
N ARG A 38 -3.97 -12.73 3.32
CA ARG A 38 -5.30 -12.96 2.74
C ARG A 38 -6.10 -11.67 2.77
N LEU A 39 -7.07 -11.56 1.87
CA LEU A 39 -8.05 -10.50 1.93
C LEU A 39 -8.87 -10.67 3.22
N PRO A 40 -9.09 -9.58 3.98
CA PRO A 40 -9.94 -9.63 5.15
C PRO A 40 -11.41 -9.68 4.74
N ASP A 41 -12.22 -10.44 5.49
CA ASP A 41 -13.65 -10.54 5.22
C ASP A 41 -14.34 -9.18 5.38
N ASN A 42 -15.09 -8.76 4.37
CA ASN A 42 -15.90 -7.54 4.34
C ASN A 42 -15.15 -6.23 4.65
N LYS A 43 -13.81 -6.23 4.55
CA LYS A 43 -12.97 -5.05 4.78
C LYS A 43 -12.03 -4.82 3.62
N MET A 44 -11.59 -3.57 3.47
CA MET A 44 -10.48 -3.24 2.59
C MET A 44 -9.16 -3.73 3.19
N LEU A 45 -8.19 -4.04 2.34
CA LEU A 45 -6.82 -4.30 2.74
C LEU A 45 -5.95 -3.13 2.31
N VAL A 46 -5.27 -2.49 3.26
CA VAL A 46 -4.31 -1.42 3.02
C VAL A 46 -2.91 -1.96 3.17
N LEU A 47 -2.14 -1.92 2.09
CA LEU A 47 -0.73 -2.30 2.05
C LEU A 47 0.10 -1.03 2.04
N VAL A 48 1.07 -0.94 2.93
CA VAL A 48 1.97 0.21 3.03
C VAL A 48 3.40 -0.27 2.87
N PHE A 49 4.01 0.02 1.73
CA PHE A 49 5.41 -0.28 1.47
C PHE A 49 6.28 0.73 2.22
N LEU A 50 7.15 0.26 3.11
CA LEU A 50 7.91 1.08 4.05
C LEU A 50 9.37 0.67 4.09
N SER A 51 10.23 1.63 4.43
CA SER A 51 11.64 1.42 4.77
C SER A 51 11.91 1.98 6.17
N PRO A 52 12.38 1.15 7.13
CA PRO A 52 12.66 1.54 8.52
C PRO A 52 13.60 2.72 8.69
N GLU A 53 14.58 2.93 7.79
CA GLU A 53 15.54 4.03 7.91
C GLU A 53 15.15 5.27 7.09
N CYS A 54 14.20 5.13 6.16
CA CYS A 54 13.74 6.21 5.31
C CYS A 54 13.12 7.36 6.13
N PRO A 55 13.70 8.58 6.11
CA PRO A 55 13.17 9.73 6.84
C PRO A 55 11.72 10.06 6.48
N LEU A 56 11.32 9.80 5.23
CA LEU A 56 9.96 10.01 4.75
C LEU A 56 8.98 9.00 5.36
N CYS A 57 9.35 7.71 5.43
CA CYS A 57 8.55 6.68 6.10
C CYS A 57 8.36 6.99 7.59
N LYS A 58 9.45 7.34 8.28
CA LYS A 58 9.45 7.76 9.69
C LYS A 58 8.51 8.95 9.93
N ARG A 59 8.54 9.94 9.04
CA ARG A 59 7.66 11.12 9.10
C ARG A 59 6.19 10.76 8.93
N TYR A 60 5.88 9.83 8.04
CA TYR A 60 4.51 9.40 7.76
C TYR A 60 3.94 8.39 8.76
N ALA A 61 4.77 7.73 9.56
CA ALA A 61 4.33 6.72 10.51
C ALA A 61 3.22 7.19 11.48
N PRO A 62 3.28 8.40 12.09
CA PRO A 62 2.18 8.91 12.91
C PRO A 62 0.87 9.07 12.13
N ARG A 63 0.93 9.57 10.88
CA ARG A 63 -0.26 9.75 10.03
C ARG A 63 -0.87 8.40 9.64
N LEU A 64 -0.04 7.42 9.30
CA LEU A 64 -0.50 6.06 9.01
C LEU A 64 -1.14 5.41 10.25
N ALA A 65 -0.58 5.65 11.44
CA ALA A 65 -1.15 5.19 12.70
C ALA A 65 -2.51 5.84 13.00
N GLU A 66 -2.65 7.14 12.73
CA GLU A 66 -3.93 7.85 12.86
C GLU A 66 -5.00 7.27 11.91
N VAL A 67 -4.69 7.17 10.62
CA VAL A 67 -5.61 6.66 9.60
C VAL A 67 -6.00 5.21 9.90
N SER A 68 -5.04 4.35 10.22
CA SER A 68 -5.34 2.94 10.54
C SER A 68 -6.26 2.79 11.77
N ARG A 69 -6.14 3.65 12.78
CA ARG A 69 -7.06 3.66 13.93
C ARG A 69 -8.44 4.17 13.54
N ALA A 70 -8.50 5.25 12.74
CA ALA A 70 -9.75 5.85 12.29
C ALA A 70 -10.59 4.89 11.45
N PHE A 71 -9.94 4.11 10.57
CA PHE A 71 -10.59 3.20 9.63
C PHE A 71 -10.54 1.72 10.04
N ARG A 72 -10.32 1.41 11.32
CA ARG A 72 -10.19 0.01 11.81
C ARG A 72 -11.44 -0.86 11.57
N ARG A 73 -12.60 -0.23 11.40
CA ARG A 73 -13.87 -0.92 11.14
C ARG A 73 -13.98 -1.29 9.66
N GLU A 74 -13.43 -0.48 8.78
CA GLU A 74 -13.54 -0.55 7.32
C GLU A 74 -12.35 -1.25 6.66
N ALA A 75 -11.18 -1.21 7.29
CA ALA A 75 -9.93 -1.63 6.67
C ALA A 75 -8.98 -2.34 7.65
N VAL A 76 -8.17 -3.25 7.11
CA VAL A 76 -7.02 -3.86 7.77
C VAL A 76 -5.75 -3.29 7.14
N PHE A 77 -4.84 -2.81 7.96
CA PHE A 77 -3.55 -2.27 7.52
C PHE A 77 -2.45 -3.31 7.70
N VAL A 78 -1.54 -3.40 6.74
CA VAL A 78 -0.32 -4.21 6.81
C VAL A 78 0.82 -3.42 6.19
N GLY A 79 1.92 -3.29 6.91
CA GLY A 79 3.15 -2.72 6.38
C GLY A 79 4.02 -3.80 5.73
N ILE A 80 4.56 -3.51 4.56
CA ILE A 80 5.49 -4.39 3.83
C ILE A 80 6.87 -3.75 3.86
N ILE A 81 7.88 -4.49 4.29
CA ILE A 81 9.29 -4.09 4.29
C ILE A 81 9.99 -4.87 3.19
N PRO A 82 10.23 -4.27 2.01
CA PRO A 82 10.84 -4.96 0.88
C PRO A 82 12.33 -5.23 1.11
N GLY A 83 12.79 -6.37 0.60
CA GLY A 83 14.20 -6.70 0.47
C GLY A 83 14.84 -7.23 1.76
N GLN A 84 16.15 -7.37 1.71
CA GLN A 84 16.93 -8.04 2.75
C GLN A 84 17.65 -7.07 3.69
N THR A 85 17.69 -5.78 3.35
CA THR A 85 18.49 -4.74 4.04
C THR A 85 18.26 -4.71 5.55
N TYR A 86 17.02 -4.88 6.00
CA TYR A 86 16.67 -4.72 7.40
C TYR A 86 16.48 -6.07 8.10
N SER A 87 17.17 -6.25 9.23
CA SER A 87 16.93 -7.38 10.13
C SER A 87 15.54 -7.31 10.77
N LEU A 88 14.98 -8.45 11.18
CA LEU A 88 13.71 -8.49 11.91
C LEU A 88 13.75 -7.67 13.20
N LYS A 89 14.91 -7.61 13.87
CA LYS A 89 15.13 -6.76 15.05
C LYS A 89 15.00 -5.27 14.71
N ALA A 90 15.55 -4.83 13.58
CA ALA A 90 15.43 -3.45 13.12
C ALA A 90 13.97 -3.10 12.75
N ILE A 91 13.27 -4.00 12.08
CA ILE A 91 11.84 -3.83 11.74
C ILE A 91 10.99 -3.73 13.03
N LYS A 92 11.24 -4.60 14.01
CA LYS A 92 10.54 -4.58 15.31
C LYS A 92 10.84 -3.29 16.10
N ALA A 93 12.08 -2.80 16.06
CA ALA A 93 12.43 -1.53 16.65
C ALA A 93 11.68 -0.38 15.98
N TYR A 94 11.67 -0.32 14.64
CA TYR A 94 10.91 0.67 13.89
C TYR A 94 9.42 0.67 14.23
N GLN A 95 8.79 -0.51 14.30
CA GLN A 95 7.38 -0.63 14.67
C GLN A 95 7.09 -0.02 16.05
N ARG A 96 7.94 -0.33 17.04
CA ARG A 96 7.83 0.17 18.42
C ARG A 96 8.09 1.67 18.49
N ASP A 97 9.23 2.12 17.96
CA ASP A 97 9.72 3.50 18.13
C ASP A 97 8.78 4.53 17.46
N TYR A 98 8.04 4.11 16.43
CA TYR A 98 7.03 4.93 15.74
C TYR A 98 5.57 4.57 16.07
N ASN A 99 5.34 3.72 17.08
CA ASN A 99 4.01 3.31 17.55
C ASN A 99 3.07 2.85 16.42
N ILE A 100 3.60 2.06 15.49
CA ILE A 100 2.85 1.56 14.33
C ILE A 100 1.87 0.47 14.80
N PRO A 101 0.55 0.69 14.71
CA PRO A 101 -0.45 -0.17 15.36
C PRO A 101 -0.83 -1.40 14.52
N PHE A 102 -0.23 -1.55 13.33
CA PHE A 102 -0.50 -2.63 12.40
C PHE A 102 0.73 -3.52 12.21
N MET A 103 0.50 -4.72 11.69
CA MET A 103 1.53 -5.73 11.46
C MET A 103 2.53 -5.24 10.40
N LEU A 104 3.82 -5.49 10.64
CA LEU A 104 4.87 -5.33 9.64
C LEU A 104 5.33 -6.70 9.17
N LEU A 105 5.38 -6.89 7.86
CA LEU A 105 5.83 -8.10 7.19
C LEU A 105 7.05 -7.78 6.32
N LYS A 106 8.06 -8.64 6.39
CA LYS A 106 9.25 -8.58 5.54
C LYS A 106 9.01 -9.38 4.26
N ASP A 107 9.27 -8.75 3.12
CA ASP A 107 9.23 -9.34 1.78
C ASP A 107 10.66 -9.53 1.28
N GLU A 108 11.34 -10.55 1.81
CA GLU A 108 12.78 -10.76 1.58
C GLU A 108 13.13 -11.00 0.11
N SER A 109 12.22 -11.64 -0.63
CA SER A 109 12.41 -12.01 -2.04
C SER A 109 11.93 -10.96 -3.03
N LEU A 110 11.32 -9.87 -2.54
CA LEU A 110 10.56 -8.88 -3.32
C LEU A 110 9.39 -9.43 -4.15
N ALA A 111 9.11 -10.74 -4.09
CA ALA A 111 8.06 -11.36 -4.88
C ALA A 111 6.69 -10.72 -4.62
N PHE A 112 6.42 -10.29 -3.38
CA PHE A 112 5.17 -9.59 -3.07
C PHE A 112 5.15 -8.18 -3.67
N SER A 113 6.23 -7.42 -3.48
CA SER A 113 6.42 -6.07 -4.02
C SER A 113 6.32 -6.05 -5.55
N HIS A 114 6.96 -7.01 -6.23
CA HIS A 114 6.92 -7.19 -7.68
C HIS A 114 5.52 -7.50 -8.18
N SER A 115 4.79 -8.39 -7.49
CA SER A 115 3.44 -8.79 -7.89
C SER A 115 2.41 -7.66 -7.84
N LEU A 116 2.67 -6.60 -7.05
CA LEU A 116 1.87 -5.38 -6.98
C LEU A 116 2.48 -4.21 -7.76
N ALA A 117 3.64 -4.46 -8.41
CA ALA A 117 4.45 -3.46 -9.09
C ALA A 117 4.75 -2.24 -8.20
N ALA A 118 4.97 -2.43 -6.90
CA ALA A 118 5.39 -1.38 -5.98
C ALA A 118 6.78 -0.86 -6.36
N GLN A 119 6.98 0.45 -6.32
CA GLN A 119 8.15 1.11 -6.90
C GLN A 119 8.98 1.87 -5.87
N VAL A 120 8.33 2.49 -4.87
CA VAL A 120 8.98 3.42 -3.95
C VAL A 120 8.52 3.23 -2.51
N THR A 121 9.24 3.84 -1.57
CA THR A 121 8.83 3.92 -0.16
C THR A 121 8.78 5.38 0.33
N PRO A 122 7.68 5.82 0.99
CA PRO A 122 6.45 5.08 1.22
C PRO A 122 5.54 5.04 -0.02
N GLU A 123 4.84 3.92 -0.21
CA GLU A 123 3.79 3.77 -1.22
C GLU A 123 2.62 2.97 -0.65
N VAL A 124 1.38 3.37 -0.95
CA VAL A 124 0.17 2.76 -0.41
C VAL A 124 -0.64 2.10 -1.52
N PHE A 125 -1.22 0.94 -1.22
CA PHE A 125 -2.25 0.29 -2.02
C PHE A 125 -3.48 0.05 -1.15
N VAL A 126 -4.67 0.38 -1.67
CA VAL A 126 -5.95 0.01 -1.05
C VAL A 126 -6.62 -0.99 -1.96
N LEU A 127 -6.87 -2.18 -1.43
CA LEU A 127 -7.57 -3.27 -2.11
C LEU A 127 -8.99 -3.36 -1.56
N SER A 128 -9.96 -3.54 -2.44
CA SER A 128 -11.34 -3.87 -2.09
C SER A 128 -11.43 -5.28 -1.49
N PRO A 129 -12.54 -5.64 -0.82
CA PRO A 129 -12.73 -6.97 -0.24
C PRO A 129 -12.62 -8.14 -1.24
N ASP A 130 -12.87 -7.88 -2.53
CA ASP A 130 -12.72 -8.83 -3.64
C ASP A 130 -11.33 -8.80 -4.30
N GLY A 131 -10.42 -7.96 -3.82
CA GLY A 131 -9.02 -7.89 -4.25
C GLY A 131 -8.73 -6.98 -5.43
N GLY A 132 -9.69 -6.17 -5.88
CA GLY A 132 -9.45 -5.10 -6.84
C GLY A 132 -8.64 -3.95 -6.22
N ILE A 133 -7.78 -3.29 -7.00
CA ILE A 133 -7.05 -2.12 -6.52
C ILE A 133 -7.95 -0.88 -6.62
N LEU A 134 -8.35 -0.34 -5.48
CA LEU A 134 -9.12 0.91 -5.36
C LEU A 134 -8.20 2.13 -5.39
N TYR A 135 -7.01 2.03 -4.81
CA TYR A 135 -6.08 3.15 -4.75
C TYR A 135 -4.64 2.70 -4.78
N ARG A 136 -3.78 3.52 -5.41
CA ARG A 136 -2.33 3.38 -5.37
C ARG A 136 -1.64 4.76 -5.29
N GLY A 137 -0.64 4.89 -4.42
CA GLY A 137 0.33 5.99 -4.45
C GLY A 137 0.61 6.64 -3.11
N LEU A 138 0.52 7.98 -3.07
CA LEU A 138 0.83 8.82 -1.93
C LEU A 138 -0.12 8.63 -0.73
N ILE A 139 0.32 9.02 0.45
CA ILE A 139 -0.55 9.06 1.63
C ILE A 139 -1.40 10.34 1.60
N ASP A 140 -0.75 11.46 1.30
CA ASP A 140 -1.31 12.81 1.21
C ASP A 140 -0.39 13.70 0.35
N ASN A 141 -0.72 14.98 0.20
CA ASN A 141 0.10 15.95 -0.52
C ASN A 141 1.04 16.77 0.40
N GLY A 142 1.32 16.35 1.63
CA GLY A 142 2.20 17.10 2.55
C GLY A 142 3.65 17.23 2.05
N ILE A 143 4.06 16.35 1.13
CA ILE A 143 5.39 16.32 0.51
C ILE A 143 5.24 16.58 -0.98
N ALA A 144 5.77 17.71 -1.45
CA ALA A 144 5.70 18.12 -2.85
C ALA A 144 6.79 17.47 -3.70
N ALA A 145 7.96 17.22 -3.10
CA ALA A 145 9.08 16.46 -3.66
C ALA A 145 9.99 16.01 -2.51
N LEU A 146 10.97 15.14 -2.78
CA LEU A 146 11.99 14.80 -1.77
C LEU A 146 12.67 16.07 -1.23
N GLY A 147 12.69 16.21 0.10
CA GLY A 147 13.19 17.40 0.78
C GLY A 147 12.27 18.64 0.73
N LYS A 148 11.18 18.63 -0.06
CA LYS A 148 10.24 19.76 -0.19
C LYS A 148 8.91 19.46 0.49
N ARG A 149 8.69 20.10 1.63
CA ARG A 149 7.48 19.96 2.44
C ARG A 149 6.53 21.14 2.23
N ARG A 150 5.22 20.86 2.19
CA ARG A 150 4.17 21.87 2.32
C ARG A 150 3.95 22.25 3.78
N THR A 151 3.65 23.51 4.03
CA THR A 151 3.27 24.00 5.37
C THR A 151 1.92 23.42 5.80
N VAL A 152 1.01 23.28 4.83
CA VAL A 152 -0.34 22.75 5.01
C VAL A 152 -0.55 21.57 4.05
N THR A 153 -1.05 20.45 4.58
CA THR A 153 -1.56 19.33 3.80
C THR A 153 -3.02 19.61 3.45
N THR A 154 -3.37 19.61 2.17
CA THR A 154 -4.73 19.93 1.69
C THR A 154 -5.44 18.76 1.05
N GLU A 155 -4.72 17.70 0.68
CA GLU A 155 -5.28 16.50 0.06
C GLU A 155 -4.84 15.25 0.82
N HIS A 156 -5.78 14.40 1.19
CA HIS A 156 -5.55 13.21 2.02
C HIS A 156 -5.91 11.93 1.26
N TYR A 157 -5.15 11.62 0.22
CA TYR A 157 -5.49 10.59 -0.76
C TYR A 157 -5.85 9.23 -0.17
N LEU A 158 -5.08 8.74 0.81
CA LEU A 158 -5.37 7.46 1.46
C LEU A 158 -6.70 7.50 2.22
N ALA A 159 -6.93 8.54 3.02
CA ALA A 159 -8.18 8.68 3.75
C ALA A 159 -9.38 8.82 2.79
N ASP A 160 -9.21 9.61 1.73
CA ASP A 160 -10.22 9.79 0.68
C ASP A 160 -10.57 8.48 -0.01
N ALA A 161 -9.58 7.64 -0.31
CA ALA A 161 -9.81 6.32 -0.91
C ALA A 161 -10.59 5.38 0.01
N LEU A 162 -10.32 5.43 1.32
CA LEU A 162 -11.04 4.62 2.31
C LEU A 162 -12.48 5.09 2.54
N MET A 163 -12.75 6.39 2.36
CA MET A 163 -14.11 6.95 2.41
C MET A 163 -14.90 6.67 1.12
N LYS A 164 -14.28 6.89 -0.04
CA LYS A 164 -14.90 6.80 -1.37
C LYS A 164 -14.60 5.46 -2.03
N LYS A 165 -15.01 4.37 -1.37
CA LYS A 165 -14.75 2.94 -1.65
C LYS A 165 -14.82 2.47 -3.13
N ASN A 166 -15.29 3.30 -4.06
CA ASN A 166 -15.52 2.97 -5.48
C ASN A 166 -14.74 3.86 -6.48
N THR A 167 -13.78 4.69 -6.04
CA THR A 167 -13.00 5.51 -6.99
C THR A 167 -11.61 4.93 -7.18
N ILE A 168 -11.34 4.37 -8.37
CA ILE A 168 -9.97 4.02 -8.78
C ILE A 168 -9.18 5.34 -8.90
N ARG A 169 -8.17 5.49 -8.04
CA ARG A 169 -7.28 6.66 -8.05
C ARG A 169 -5.83 6.21 -7.99
N THR A 170 -5.00 6.81 -8.84
CA THR A 170 -3.55 6.62 -8.81
C THR A 170 -2.90 7.99 -8.66
N THR A 171 -1.94 8.07 -7.76
CA THR A 171 -1.03 9.21 -7.66
C THR A 171 0.40 8.71 -7.86
N GLN A 172 1.27 9.54 -8.43
CA GLN A 172 2.69 9.19 -8.52
C GLN A 172 3.31 9.30 -7.13
N ALA A 173 3.72 8.17 -6.56
CA ALA A 173 4.37 8.14 -5.26
C ALA A 173 5.75 8.82 -5.31
N ILE A 174 6.11 9.49 -4.22
CA ILE A 174 7.39 10.18 -4.04
C ILE A 174 8.13 9.47 -2.93
N GLY A 175 9.29 8.90 -3.23
CA GLY A 175 10.06 8.12 -2.29
C GLY A 175 11.39 7.67 -2.86
N CYS A 176 12.17 6.99 -2.03
CA CYS A 176 13.33 6.24 -2.54
C CYS A 176 12.82 5.00 -3.27
N MET A 177 13.44 4.69 -4.40
CA MET A 177 13.18 3.47 -5.15
C MET A 177 13.42 2.24 -4.26
N ILE A 178 12.60 1.22 -4.46
CA ILE A 178 12.84 -0.11 -3.89
C ILE A 178 14.01 -0.70 -4.71
N ASN A 179 15.24 -0.46 -4.24
CA ASN A 179 16.47 -0.64 -5.02
C ASN A 179 16.95 -2.08 -5.23
N ASP A 180 16.12 -3.08 -4.93
CA ASP A 180 16.38 -4.46 -5.30
C ASP A 180 15.45 -4.95 -6.45
N LEU A 181 14.66 -4.03 -7.06
CA LEU A 181 13.82 -4.28 -8.25
C LEU A 181 14.64 -4.76 -9.47
#